data_AF-A0A534TNW1-F1
#
_entry.id   AF-A0A534TNW1-F1
#
_cell.length_a   1.000
_cell.length_b   1.000
_cell.length_c   1.000
_cell.angle_alpha   90.00
_cell.angle_beta   90.00
_cell.angle_gamma   90.00
#
_symmetry.space_group_name_H-M   'P 1'
#
loop_
_entity.id
_entity.type
_entity.pdbx_description
1 polymer ?
#
loop_
_entity_poly.entity_id
_entity_poly.type
_entity_poly.pdbx_seq_one_letter_code
_entity_poly.pdbx_strand_id
1 'polypeptide(L)'
;MASAPATGFYFDPIGERLALLLEGAAFPSDGEWAYVGDPVEMAPDVARLEVATRWPGIDPEALEVEFHVDFERALATSRNR
;
A
#
# COMPACT_ATOMS: atom_id res chain seq x y z
N MET A 1 -4.57 13.77 8.58
CA MET A 1 -4.11 12.81 7.56
C MET A 1 -5.12 11.68 7.47
N ALA A 2 -5.46 11.25 6.26
CA ALA A 2 -6.27 10.06 6.06
C ALA A 2 -5.47 8.80 6.43
N SER A 3 -6.18 7.74 6.78
CA SER A 3 -5.58 6.44 7.11
C SER A 3 -6.15 5.36 6.18
N ALA A 4 -5.38 4.30 5.97
CA ALA A 4 -5.81 3.16 5.18
C ALA A 4 -7.05 2.51 5.81
N PRO A 5 -8.18 2.39 5.09
CA PRO A 5 -9.40 1.81 5.64
C PRO A 5 -9.33 0.29 5.83
N ALA A 6 -8.38 -0.39 5.18
CA ALA A 6 -8.13 -1.81 5.30
C ALA A 6 -6.64 -2.10 5.06
N THR A 7 -6.19 -3.31 5.39
CA THR A 7 -4.86 -3.77 4.97
C THR A 7 -4.86 -4.01 3.46
N GLY A 8 -3.89 -3.48 2.74
CA GLY A 8 -3.95 -3.49 1.28
C GLY A 8 -2.71 -2.94 0.60
N PHE A 9 -2.55 -3.28 -0.68
CA PHE A 9 -1.72 -2.49 -1.58
C PHE A 9 -2.46 -1.21 -1.96
N TYR A 10 -1.78 -0.08 -1.82
CA TYR A 10 -2.29 1.23 -2.17
C TYR A 10 -1.31 1.94 -3.11
N PHE A 11 -1.84 2.60 -4.13
CA PHE A 11 -1.07 3.36 -5.10
C PHE A 11 -1.30 4.86 -4.94
N ASP A 12 -0.22 5.62 -4.87
CA ASP A 12 -0.19 7.08 -4.97
C ASP A 12 0.07 7.45 -6.44
N PRO A 13 -0.94 7.95 -7.19
CA PRO A 13 -0.77 8.33 -8.58
C PRO A 13 -0.02 9.64 -8.77
N ILE A 14 0.12 10.47 -7.72
CA ILE A 14 0.85 11.74 -7.79
C ILE A 14 2.33 11.48 -7.56
N GLY A 15 2.65 10.67 -6.55
CA GLY A 15 4.01 10.25 -6.24
C GLY A 15 4.54 9.08 -7.08
N GLU A 16 3.66 8.40 -7.81
CA GLU A 16 3.92 7.13 -8.51
C GLU A 16 4.53 6.07 -7.59
N ARG A 17 3.90 5.82 -6.43
CA ARG A 17 4.40 4.90 -5.39
C ARG A 17 3.39 3.83 -5.05
N LEU A 18 3.86 2.60 -4.88
CA LEU A 18 3.05 1.48 -4.42
C LEU A 18 3.46 1.09 -3.01
N ALA A 19 2.52 1.08 -2.08
CA ALA A 19 2.77 0.74 -0.69
C ALA A 19 1.85 -0.38 -0.21
N LEU A 20 2.40 -1.30 0.59
CA LEU A 20 1.60 -2.18 1.45
C LEU A 20 1.35 -1.48 2.78
N LEU A 21 0.09 -1.16 3.05
CA LEU A 21 -0.34 -0.50 4.29
C LEU A 21 -1.22 -1.44 5.11
N LEU A 22 -1.08 -1.37 6.43
CA LEU A 22 -1.99 -2.02 7.37
C LEU A 22 -3.23 -1.16 7.59
N GLU A 23 -4.33 -1.80 7.97
CA GLU A 23 -5.54 -1.10 8.41
C GLU A 23 -5.23 -0.07 9.51
N GLY A 24 -5.66 1.17 9.28
CA GLY A 24 -5.46 2.30 10.17
C GLY A 24 -4.07 2.93 10.13
N ALA A 25 -3.13 2.42 9.32
CA ALA A 25 -1.85 3.08 9.07
C ALA A 25 -2.08 4.43 8.37
N ALA A 26 -1.27 5.43 8.68
CA ALA A 26 -1.31 6.71 7.99
C ALA A 26 -0.73 6.55 6.57
N PHE A 27 -1.30 7.27 5.61
CA PHE A 27 -0.71 7.32 4.28
C PHE A 27 0.66 8.03 4.32
N PRO A 28 1.70 7.50 3.65
CA PRO A 28 3.06 8.05 3.67
C PRO A 28 3.19 9.47 3.09
N SER A 29 2.26 9.89 2.24
CA SER A 29 2.23 11.21 1.58
C SER A 29 0.81 11.78 1.60
N ASP A 30 0.74 13.11 1.57
CA ASP A 30 -0.53 13.79 1.27
C ASP A 30 -0.84 13.60 -0.22
N GLY A 31 -1.90 12.86 -0.52
CA GLY A 31 -2.30 12.50 -1.88
C GLY A 31 -3.55 11.64 -1.89
N GLU A 32 -4.14 11.44 -3.08
CA GLU A 32 -5.25 10.50 -3.26
C GLU A 32 -4.69 9.09 -3.46
N TRP A 33 -4.73 8.27 -2.40
CA TRP A 33 -4.29 6.89 -2.47
C TRP A 33 -5.42 5.98 -2.95
N ALA A 34 -5.13 5.16 -3.96
CA ALA A 34 -6.07 4.21 -4.54
C ALA A 34 -5.79 2.79 -4.05
N TYR A 35 -6.83 2.09 -3.60
CA TYR A 35 -6.71 0.67 -3.25
C TYR A 35 -6.49 -0.18 -4.52
N VAL A 36 -5.46 -1.02 -4.49
CA VAL A 36 -5.08 -1.90 -5.61
C VAL A 36 -5.63 -3.31 -5.38
N GLY A 37 -5.37 -3.89 -4.20
CA GLY A 37 -5.89 -5.20 -3.81
C GLY A 37 -5.31 -5.74 -2.50
N ASP A 38 -5.79 -6.92 -2.10
CA ASP A 38 -5.51 -7.54 -0.80
C ASP A 38 -4.21 -8.35 -0.87
N PRO A 39 -3.22 -8.12 0.02
CA PRO A 39 -1.97 -8.89 0.05
C PRO A 39 -2.14 -10.39 0.35
N VAL A 40 -3.29 -10.84 0.86
CA VAL A 40 -3.62 -12.26 1.02
C VAL A 40 -4.02 -12.89 -0.31
N GLU A 41 -4.68 -12.12 -1.18
CA GLU A 41 -5.20 -12.60 -2.46
C GLU A 41 -4.23 -12.35 -3.63
N MET A 42 -3.35 -11.35 -3.51
CA MET A 42 -2.44 -10.94 -4.57
C MET A 42 -1.00 -10.76 -4.09
N ALA A 43 -0.05 -11.17 -4.93
CA ALA A 43 1.37 -10.91 -4.70
C ALA A 43 1.75 -9.46 -5.09
N PRO A 44 2.85 -8.90 -4.56
CA PRO A 44 3.32 -7.55 -4.92
C PRO A 44 3.52 -7.35 -6.43
N ASP A 45 4.05 -8.36 -7.13
CA ASP A 45 4.26 -8.28 -8.58
C ASP A 45 2.94 -8.20 -9.35
N VAL A 46 1.90 -8.86 -8.85
CA VAL A 46 0.54 -8.74 -9.42
C VAL A 46 0.00 -7.34 -9.15
N ALA A 47 0.24 -6.77 -7.96
CA ALA A 47 -0.19 -5.41 -7.65
C ALA A 47 0.45 -4.36 -8.57
N ARG A 48 1.72 -4.52 -8.94
CA ARG A 48 2.39 -3.67 -9.94
C ARG A 48 1.70 -3.73 -11.30
N LEU A 49 1.40 -4.93 -11.77
CA LEU A 49 0.71 -5.13 -13.06
C LEU A 49 -0.71 -4.56 -13.04
N GLU A 50 -1.42 -4.69 -11.92
CA GLU A 50 -2.74 -4.07 -11.73
C GLU A 50 -2.67 -2.55 -11.78
N VAL A 51 -1.64 -1.94 -11.17
CA VAL A 51 -1.42 -0.49 -11.28
C VAL A 51 -1.19 -0.07 -12.73
N ALA A 52 -0.27 -0.72 -13.45
CA ALA A 52 0.00 -0.39 -14.85
C ALA A 52 -1.24 -0.56 -15.76
N THR A 53 -2.15 -1.47 -15.41
CA THR A 53 -3.41 -1.69 -16.14
C THR A 53 -4.42 -0.57 -15.89
N ARG A 54 -4.50 -0.05 -14.66
CA ARG A 54 -5.47 0.98 -14.26
C ARG A 54 -4.97 2.41 -14.53
N TRP A 55 -3.65 2.62 -14.55
CA TRP A 55 -2.99 3.91 -14.81
C TRP A 55 -2.01 3.82 -15.99
N PRO A 56 -2.47 4.15 -17.22
CA PRO A 56 -1.62 4.12 -18.39
C PRO A 56 -0.43 5.06 -18.28
N GLY A 57 0.77 4.56 -18.61
CA GLY A 57 2.02 5.33 -18.54
C GLY A 57 2.88 5.01 -17.32
N ILE A 58 2.33 4.30 -16.33
CA ILE A 58 3.11 3.78 -15.21
C ILE A 58 3.86 2.52 -15.65
N ASP A 59 5.18 2.52 -15.40
CA ASP A 59 6.02 1.34 -15.61
C ASP A 59 5.95 0.41 -14.38
N PRO A 60 5.40 -0.80 -14.51
CA PRO A 60 5.28 -1.72 -13.38
C PRO A 60 6.65 -2.21 -12.86
N GLU A 61 7.68 -2.24 -13.70
CA GLU A 61 9.02 -2.67 -13.27
C GLU A 61 9.76 -1.57 -12.49
N ALA A 62 9.42 -0.31 -12.73
CA ALA A 62 9.97 0.84 -12.02
C ALA A 62 9.32 1.07 -10.64
N LEU A 63 8.15 0.47 -10.38
CA LEU A 63 7.46 0.61 -9.09
C LEU A 63 8.10 -0.22 -7.99
N GLU A 64 8.74 0.46 -7.03
CA GLU A 64 9.13 -0.15 -5.77
C GLU A 64 7.90 -0.33 -4.87
N VAL A 65 7.80 -1.51 -4.25
CA VAL A 65 6.74 -1.82 -3.28
C VAL A 65 7.28 -1.52 -1.89
N GLU A 66 6.79 -0.46 -1.28
CA GLU A 66 7.19 -0.07 0.07
C GLU A 66 6.33 -0.76 1.13
N PHE A 67 6.96 -1.37 2.12
CA PHE A 67 6.28 -2.07 3.21
C PHE A 67 6.16 -1.14 4.41
N HIS A 68 5.00 -0.52 4.56
CA HIS A 68 4.70 0.39 5.66
C HIS A 68 3.94 -0.38 6.73
N VAL A 69 4.69 -1.21 7.45
CA VAL A 69 4.24 -1.84 8.68
C VAL A 69 4.52 -0.88 9.83
N ASP A 70 3.47 -0.34 10.44
CA ASP A 70 3.55 0.35 11.73
C ASP A 70 3.91 -0.68 12.81
N PHE A 71 5.17 -1.09 12.83
CA PHE A 71 5.68 -2.20 13.63
C PHE A 71 5.52 -1.91 15.13
N GLU A 72 5.60 -0.64 15.54
CA GLU A 72 5.36 -0.22 16.92
C GLU A 72 3.91 -0.49 17.36
N ARG A 73 2.93 -0.32 16.46
CA ARG A 73 1.52 -0.63 16.74
C ARG A 73 1.27 -2.13 16.78
N ALA A 74 1.88 -2.89 15.88
CA ALA A 74 1.77 -4.35 15.83
C ALA A 74 2.40 -5.04 17.06
N LEU A 75 3.51 -4.49 17.59
CA LEU A 75 4.13 -4.95 18.82
C LEU A 75 3.31 -4.60 20.08
N ALA A 76 2.65 -3.44 20.09
CA ALA A 76 1.81 -3.03 21.22
C ALA A 76 0.63 -3.99 21.46
N THR A 77 0.06 -4.58 20.40
CA THR A 77 -1.01 -5.59 20.50
C THR A 77 -0.52 -6.96 20.93
N SER A 78 0.72 -7.34 20.61
CA SER A 78 1.28 -8.66 20.97
C SER A 78 1.82 -8.74 22.41
N ARG A 79 2.08 -7.60 23.05
CA ARG A 79 2.64 -7.54 24.42
C ARG A 79 1.58 -7.54 25.53
N ASN A 80 0.30 -7.52 25.17
CA ASN A 80 -0.83 -7.51 26.09
C ASN A 80 -1.58 -8.86 26.14
N ARG A 81 -0.92 -9.96 25.75
CA ARG A 81 -1.45 -11.33 25.80
C ARG A 81 -0.61 -12.23 26.69
#